data_AF-A0A948VYX3-F1
#
_entry.id   AF-A0A948VYX3-F1
#
_cell.length_a   1.000
_cell.length_b   1.000
_cell.length_c   1.000
_cell.angle_alpha   90.00
_cell.angle_beta   90.00
_cell.angle_gamma   90.00
#
_symmetry.space_group_name_H-M   'P 1'
#
loop_
_entity.id
_entity.type
_entity.pdbx_description
1 polymer ?
#
loop_
_entity_poly.entity_id
_entity_poly.type
_entity_poly.pdbx_seq_one_letter_code
_entity_poly.pdbx_strand_id
1 'polypeptide(L)'
;MNNVSQFVQKYKQASWRIQLQWLVLFVAGLVVIAMVAGLYLSISIRAAQAGREIQALKIDILKGQRMNADLALNLARLTSSQAMKSRALALGFQPLDPEQITYVAVAGYTPPTAINLARLKTPQAAAIILPEYSLSLFEWFADMLQSTPPTSGWQP
;
A
#
# COMPACT_ATOMS: atom_id res chain seq x y z
N MET A 1 17.12 -90.80 35.23
CA MET A 1 15.79 -90.33 35.65
C MET A 1 15.91 -88.98 36.30
N ASN A 2 15.10 -87.94 36.06
CA ASN A 2 14.45 -87.37 34.88
C ASN A 2 13.84 -86.04 35.42
N ASN A 3 14.24 -84.92 34.81
CA ASN A 3 13.42 -83.73 34.47
C ASN A 3 12.73 -82.96 35.61
N VAL A 4 13.41 -81.93 36.13
CA VAL A 4 12.80 -80.89 36.98
C VAL A 4 12.67 -79.58 36.19
N SER A 5 11.44 -79.08 36.12
CA SER A 5 11.03 -77.69 35.90
C SER A 5 11.60 -76.93 34.69
N GLN A 6 10.94 -77.04 33.55
CA GLN A 6 10.97 -76.02 32.50
C GLN A 6 9.60 -75.33 32.39
N PHE A 7 9.17 -74.71 33.47
CA PHE A 7 8.12 -73.71 33.39
C PHE A 7 8.60 -72.47 34.12
N VAL A 8 8.34 -71.32 33.49
CA VAL A 8 8.51 -69.96 34.02
C VAL A 8 9.93 -69.42 33.88
N GLN A 9 10.13 -68.52 32.90
CA GLN A 9 10.59 -67.13 33.11
C GLN A 9 11.16 -66.55 31.80
N LYS A 10 10.27 -66.16 30.89
CA LYS A 10 10.55 -65.06 29.96
C LYS A 10 9.34 -64.15 29.81
N TYR A 11 8.68 -63.84 30.93
CA TYR A 11 7.90 -62.62 31.02
C TYR A 11 8.82 -61.54 31.57
N LYS A 12 8.75 -60.34 30.97
CA LYS A 12 9.37 -59.09 31.40
C LYS A 12 10.78 -58.78 30.87
N GLN A 13 10.94 -58.83 29.55
CA GLN A 13 11.67 -57.71 28.94
C GLN A 13 10.76 -56.48 29.09
N ALA A 14 11.24 -55.47 29.83
CA ALA A 14 10.43 -54.41 30.42
C ALA A 14 9.55 -53.63 29.41
N SER A 15 8.31 -54.09 29.24
CA SER A 15 7.25 -53.43 28.45
C SER A 15 6.93 -52.01 28.93
N TRP A 16 7.32 -51.67 30.18
CA TRP A 16 7.18 -50.35 30.78
C TRP A 16 7.83 -49.23 29.98
N ARG A 17 8.99 -49.47 29.34
CA ARG A 17 9.69 -48.43 28.56
C ARG A 17 8.91 -48.00 27.31
N ILE A 18 8.24 -48.95 26.67
CA ILE A 18 7.46 -48.69 25.44
C ILE A 18 6.18 -47.92 25.80
N GLN A 19 5.54 -48.25 26.92
CA GLN A 19 4.37 -47.52 27.43
C GLN A 19 4.73 -46.06 27.79
N LEU A 20 5.86 -45.85 28.46
CA LEU A 20 6.37 -44.50 28.74
C LEU A 20 6.73 -43.71 27.48
N GLN A 21 7.31 -44.37 26.47
CA GLN A 21 7.72 -43.71 25.23
C GLN A 21 6.52 -43.17 24.44
N TRP A 22 5.41 -43.91 24.41
CA TRP A 22 4.15 -43.43 23.83
C TRP A 22 3.55 -42.26 24.60
N LEU A 23 3.60 -42.30 25.94
CA LEU A 23 3.16 -41.18 26.77
C LEU A 23 3.98 -39.91 26.48
N VAL A 24 5.31 -40.04 26.40
CA VAL A 24 6.21 -38.92 26.08
C VAL A 24 5.95 -38.38 24.67
N LEU A 25 5.77 -39.27 23.67
CA LEU A 25 5.44 -38.85 22.30
C LEU A 25 4.10 -38.12 22.23
N PHE A 26 3.09 -38.60 22.97
CA PHE A 26 1.80 -37.95 23.04
C PHE A 26 1.91 -36.54 23.64
N VAL A 27 2.61 -36.40 24.77
CA VAL A 27 2.85 -35.10 25.40
C VAL A 27 3.67 -34.18 24.48
N ALA A 28 4.70 -34.70 23.80
CA ALA A 28 5.50 -33.94 22.85
C ALA A 28 4.64 -33.41 21.68
N GLY A 29 3.74 -34.24 21.14
CA GLY A 29 2.78 -33.81 20.12
C GLY A 29 1.87 -32.68 20.62
N LEU A 30 1.37 -32.79 21.85
CA LEU A 30 0.56 -31.77 22.50
C LEU A 30 1.31 -30.45 22.67
N VAL A 31 2.60 -30.51 23.03
CA VAL A 31 3.47 -29.32 23.15
C VAL A 31 3.67 -28.66 21.80
N VAL A 32 3.91 -29.43 20.72
CA VAL A 32 4.04 -28.88 19.36
C VAL A 32 2.75 -28.19 18.93
N ILE A 33 1.59 -28.82 19.17
CA ILE A 33 0.27 -28.22 18.87
C ILE A 33 0.07 -26.93 19.66
N ALA A 34 0.39 -26.93 20.95
CA ALA A 34 0.28 -25.74 21.80
C ALA A 34 1.21 -24.61 21.34
N MET A 35 2.41 -24.94 20.87
CA MET A 35 3.35 -23.97 20.32
C MET A 35 2.82 -23.34 19.02
N VAL A 36 2.26 -24.14 18.11
CA VAL A 36 1.63 -23.64 16.87
C VAL A 36 0.42 -22.76 17.20
N ALA A 37 -0.44 -23.19 18.13
CA ALA A 37 -1.60 -22.41 18.58
C ALA A 37 -1.17 -21.07 19.21
N GLY A 38 -0.16 -21.08 20.07
CA GLY A 38 0.40 -19.88 20.68
C GLY A 38 1.01 -18.92 19.64
N LEU A 39 1.73 -19.45 18.66
CA LEU A 39 2.28 -18.67 17.56
C LEU A 39 1.15 -18.00 16.76
N TYR A 40 0.13 -18.76 16.38
CA TYR A 40 -1.02 -18.28 15.61
C TYR A 40 -1.76 -17.15 16.37
N LEU A 41 -1.99 -17.34 17.67
CA LEU A 41 -2.59 -16.32 18.53
C LEU A 41 -1.71 -15.06 18.63
N SER A 42 -0.38 -15.21 18.74
CA SER A 42 0.55 -14.08 18.83
C SER A 42 0.52 -13.20 17.57
N ILE A 43 0.35 -13.82 16.40
CA ILE A 43 0.24 -13.14 15.11
C ILE A 43 -1.08 -12.36 15.04
N SER A 44 -2.19 -12.96 15.48
CA SER A 44 -3.50 -12.30 15.54
C SER A 44 -3.50 -11.07 16.45
N ILE A 45 -2.82 -11.13 17.59
CA ILE A 45 -2.74 -10.01 18.55
C ILE A 45 -1.91 -8.85 17.98
N ARG A 46 -0.77 -9.13 17.33
CA ARG A 46 0.07 -8.10 16.71
C ARG A 46 -0.63 -7.42 15.54
N ALA A 47 -1.36 -8.17 14.73
CA ALA A 47 -2.17 -7.63 13.64
C ALA A 47 -3.26 -6.66 14.15
N ALA A 48 -3.90 -6.98 15.29
CA ALA A 48 -4.91 -6.12 15.90
C ALA A 48 -4.33 -4.80 16.45
N GLN A 49 -3.10 -4.81 16.98
CA GLN A 49 -2.44 -3.59 17.46
C GLN A 49 -2.01 -2.68 16.29
N ALA A 50 -1.34 -3.22 15.28
CA ALA A 50 -0.94 -2.48 14.09
C ALA A 50 -2.17 -1.91 13.33
N GLY A 51 -3.28 -2.65 13.31
CA GLY A 51 -4.53 -2.20 12.71
C GLY A 51 -5.12 -0.95 13.37
N ARG A 52 -5.01 -0.79 14.70
CA ARG A 52 -5.51 0.40 15.41
C ARG A 52 -4.71 1.65 15.09
N GLU A 53 -3.39 1.53 15.00
CA GLU A 53 -2.52 2.64 14.63
C GLU A 53 -2.82 3.12 13.21
N ILE A 54 -2.97 2.18 12.26
CA ILE A 54 -3.39 2.49 10.88
C ILE A 54 -4.75 3.17 10.86
N GLN A 55 -5.71 2.71 11.66
CA GLN A 55 -7.03 3.35 11.77
C GLN A 55 -6.93 4.78 12.32
N ALA A 56 -6.10 5.01 13.35
CA ALA A 56 -5.88 6.34 13.91
C ALA A 56 -5.26 7.29 12.86
N LEU A 57 -4.19 6.87 12.19
CA LEU A 57 -3.58 7.66 11.11
C LEU A 57 -4.58 7.95 9.99
N LYS A 58 -5.43 6.99 9.61
CA LYS A 58 -6.46 7.19 8.59
C LYS A 58 -7.50 8.23 9.02
N ILE A 59 -7.89 8.25 10.28
CA ILE A 59 -8.80 9.28 10.83
C ILE A 59 -8.16 10.66 10.72
N ASP A 60 -6.87 10.78 11.06
CA ASP A 60 -6.14 12.05 10.98
C ASP A 60 -6.01 12.55 9.54
N ILE A 61 -5.70 11.67 8.59
CA ILE A 61 -5.67 12.00 7.15
C ILE A 61 -7.04 12.52 6.70
N LEU A 62 -8.12 11.82 7.04
CA LEU A 62 -9.47 12.22 6.65
C LEU A 62 -9.86 13.56 7.28
N LYS A 63 -9.44 13.83 8.52
CA LYS A 63 -9.65 15.12 9.18
C LYS A 63 -8.94 16.24 8.41
N GLY A 64 -7.67 16.04 8.05
CA GLY A 64 -6.91 17.02 7.25
C GLY A 64 -7.53 17.28 5.88
N GLN A 65 -7.96 16.22 5.18
CA GLN A 65 -8.63 16.35 3.87
C GLN A 65 -9.93 17.15 3.96
N ARG A 66 -10.75 16.92 4.99
CA ARG A 66 -11.98 17.70 5.23
C ARG A 66 -11.67 19.16 5.48
N MET A 67 -10.69 19.47 6.33
CA MET A 67 -10.27 20.84 6.59
C MET A 67 -9.80 21.56 5.32
N ASN A 68 -9.02 20.89 4.47
CA ASN A 68 -8.58 21.45 3.19
C ASN A 68 -9.77 21.70 2.24
N ALA A 69 -10.73 20.78 2.18
CA ALA A 69 -11.93 20.94 1.35
C ALA A 69 -12.78 22.13 1.82
N ASP A 70 -12.96 22.29 3.14
CA ASP A 70 -13.68 23.42 3.72
C ASP A 70 -12.99 24.76 3.42
N LEU A 71 -11.66 24.81 3.55
CA LEU A 71 -10.86 25.98 3.19
C LEU A 71 -10.97 26.33 1.71
N ALA A 72 -10.88 25.32 0.83
CA ALA A 72 -11.03 25.51 -0.61
C ALA A 72 -12.43 26.04 -0.96
N LEU A 73 -13.48 25.53 -0.32
CA LEU A 73 -14.85 26.02 -0.49
C LEU A 73 -14.99 27.47 -0.04
N ASN A 74 -14.37 27.84 1.09
CA ASN A 74 -14.38 29.21 1.59
C ASN A 74 -13.66 30.16 0.64
N LEU A 75 -12.50 29.77 0.11
CA LEU A 75 -11.80 30.53 -0.91
C LEU A 75 -12.67 30.71 -2.16
N ALA A 76 -13.23 29.63 -2.70
CA ALA A 76 -14.11 29.69 -3.86
C ALA A 76 -15.30 30.62 -3.63
N ARG A 77 -15.92 30.61 -2.44
CA ARG A 77 -16.99 31.54 -2.10
C ARG A 77 -16.52 32.99 -2.13
N LEU A 78 -15.38 33.28 -1.52
CA LEU A 78 -14.82 34.64 -1.43
C LEU A 78 -14.32 35.18 -2.79
N THR A 79 -13.76 34.32 -3.64
CA THR A 79 -13.20 34.68 -4.95
C THR A 79 -14.17 34.46 -6.10
N SER A 80 -15.37 33.92 -5.82
CA SER A 80 -16.38 33.69 -6.85
C SER A 80 -16.70 34.97 -7.60
N SER A 81 -16.95 34.83 -8.90
CA SER A 81 -17.42 35.92 -9.76
C SER A 81 -18.69 36.57 -9.20
N GLN A 82 -19.55 35.78 -8.56
CA GLN A 82 -20.76 36.28 -7.91
C GLN A 82 -20.44 37.19 -6.70
N ALA A 83 -19.53 36.77 -5.81
CA ALA A 83 -19.10 37.61 -4.70
C ALA A 83 -18.39 38.87 -5.19
N MET A 84 -17.55 38.76 -6.24
CA MET A 84 -16.91 39.90 -6.88
C MET A 84 -17.93 40.87 -7.49
N LYS A 85 -18.92 40.37 -8.23
CA LYS A 85 -20.00 41.16 -8.82
C LYS A 85 -20.81 41.88 -7.74
N SER A 86 -21.18 41.19 -6.66
CA SER A 86 -21.90 41.81 -5.55
C SER A 86 -21.10 42.95 -4.91
N ARG A 87 -19.78 42.77 -4.67
CA ARG A 87 -18.91 43.84 -4.18
C ARG A 87 -18.78 45.00 -5.18
N ALA A 88 -18.65 44.71 -6.48
CA ALA A 88 -18.57 45.74 -7.51
C ALA A 88 -19.84 46.59 -7.56
N LEU A 89 -21.02 45.96 -7.52
CA LEU A 89 -22.30 46.67 -7.46
C LEU A 89 -22.42 47.53 -6.19
N ALA A 90 -21.97 47.01 -5.03
CA ALA A 90 -21.97 47.76 -3.77
C ALA A 90 -21.03 48.97 -3.79
N LEU A 91 -19.97 48.93 -4.59
CA LEU A 91 -19.05 50.05 -4.81
C LEU A 91 -19.55 51.04 -5.88
N GLY A 92 -20.73 50.80 -6.46
CA GLY A 92 -21.33 51.67 -7.48
C GLY A 92 -20.88 51.37 -8.91
N PHE A 93 -20.12 50.30 -9.14
CA PHE A 93 -19.84 49.86 -10.51
C PHE A 93 -21.12 49.33 -11.16
N GLN A 94 -21.29 49.60 -12.45
CA GLN A 94 -22.40 49.10 -13.25
C GLN A 94 -21.91 48.10 -14.30
N PRO A 95 -22.73 47.11 -14.69
CA PRO A 95 -22.42 46.23 -15.81
C PRO A 95 -22.18 47.06 -17.08
N LEU A 96 -21.09 46.77 -17.79
CA LEU A 96 -20.72 47.49 -19.00
C LEU A 96 -21.69 47.15 -20.15
N ASP A 97 -22.24 48.16 -20.81
CA ASP A 97 -23.01 47.99 -22.05
C ASP A 97 -22.05 47.96 -23.25
N PRO A 98 -22.14 46.97 -24.17
CA PRO A 98 -21.35 46.91 -25.39
C PRO A 98 -21.37 48.19 -26.23
N GLU A 99 -22.47 48.96 -26.20
CA GLU A 99 -22.61 50.19 -26.98
C GLU A 99 -21.79 51.37 -26.40
N GLN A 100 -21.30 51.26 -25.17
CA GLN A 100 -20.56 52.31 -24.46
C GLN A 100 -19.04 52.10 -24.45
N ILE A 101 -18.53 51.11 -25.18
CA ILE A 101 -17.11 50.75 -25.19
C ILE A 101 -16.32 51.73 -26.08
N THR A 102 -15.46 52.53 -25.45
CA THR A 102 -14.48 53.37 -26.17
C THR A 102 -13.12 52.68 -26.19
N TYR A 103 -12.64 52.32 -27.37
CA TYR A 103 -11.31 51.73 -27.54
C TYR A 103 -10.25 52.83 -27.65
N VAL A 104 -9.27 52.79 -26.74
CA VAL A 104 -8.11 53.68 -26.80
C VAL A 104 -6.90 52.88 -27.25
N ALA A 105 -6.34 53.22 -28.41
CA ALA A 105 -5.10 52.62 -28.90
C ALA A 105 -3.92 53.18 -28.11
N VAL A 106 -3.31 52.34 -27.26
CA VAL A 106 -2.11 52.72 -26.50
C VAL A 106 -0.88 52.38 -27.34
N ALA A 107 -0.05 53.38 -27.65
CA ALA A 107 1.19 53.18 -28.39
C ALA A 107 2.13 52.21 -27.62
N GLY A 108 2.55 51.13 -28.29
CA GLY A 108 3.38 50.08 -27.70
C GLY A 108 2.62 48.90 -27.08
N TYR A 109 1.28 48.87 -27.14
CA TYR A 109 0.51 47.71 -26.69
C TYR A 109 0.76 46.49 -27.59
N THR A 110 1.33 45.44 -27.01
CA THR A 110 1.53 44.16 -27.68
C THR A 110 0.47 43.19 -27.14
N PRO A 111 -0.56 42.81 -27.94
CA PRO A 111 -1.61 41.94 -27.45
C PRO A 111 -1.02 40.58 -27.03
N PRO A 112 -1.47 40.00 -25.89
CA PRO A 112 -1.09 38.66 -25.52
C PRO A 112 -1.46 37.68 -26.64
N THR A 113 -0.54 36.81 -27.04
CA THR A 113 -0.81 35.75 -28.01
C THR A 113 -2.01 34.93 -27.53
N ALA A 114 -3.07 34.86 -28.34
CA ALA A 114 -4.27 34.12 -27.98
C ALA A 114 -3.91 32.68 -27.59
N ILE A 115 -4.19 32.32 -26.34
CA ILE A 115 -3.95 30.97 -25.83
C ILE A 115 -4.99 30.06 -26.50
N ASN A 116 -4.53 29.21 -27.41
CA ASN A 116 -5.40 28.22 -28.04
C ASN A 116 -5.68 27.09 -27.04
N LEU A 117 -6.80 27.22 -26.32
CA LEU A 117 -7.26 26.26 -25.30
C LEU A 117 -7.59 24.87 -25.89
N ALA A 118 -7.73 24.74 -27.22
CA ALA A 118 -7.99 23.46 -27.87
C ALA A 118 -6.71 22.62 -28.10
N ARG A 119 -5.49 23.19 -27.90
CA ARG A 119 -4.20 22.50 -28.08
C ARG A 119 -3.61 21.96 -26.77
N LEU A 120 -4.42 21.70 -25.75
CA LEU A 120 -3.98 20.97 -24.55
C LEU A 120 -4.18 19.45 -24.76
N LYS A 121 -3.48 18.90 -25.75
CA LYS A 121 -3.17 17.48 -25.78
C LYS A 121 -1.67 17.40 -26.00
N THR A 122 -0.92 17.68 -24.92
CA THR A 122 0.48 17.28 -24.83
C THR A 122 0.53 15.83 -25.32
N PRO A 123 1.32 15.49 -26.36
CA PRO A 123 1.62 14.10 -26.61
C PRO A 123 2.16 13.59 -25.29
N GLN A 124 1.41 12.69 -24.65
CA GLN A 124 1.86 12.01 -23.46
C GLN A 124 3.20 11.45 -23.87
N ALA A 125 4.30 12.01 -23.33
CA ALA A 125 5.63 11.51 -23.60
C ALA A 125 5.51 10.02 -23.35
N ALA A 126 5.63 9.22 -24.42
CA ALA A 126 5.51 7.78 -24.31
C ALA A 126 6.40 7.42 -23.15
N ALA A 127 5.81 6.94 -22.05
CA ALA A 127 6.56 6.65 -20.86
C ALA A 127 7.74 5.83 -21.33
N ILE A 128 8.96 6.33 -21.10
CA ILE A 128 10.19 5.61 -21.44
C ILE A 128 10.24 4.50 -20.39
N ILE A 129 9.39 3.49 -20.59
CA ILE A 129 9.38 2.28 -19.82
C ILE A 129 10.61 1.55 -20.32
N LEU A 130 11.63 1.41 -19.46
CA LEU A 130 12.77 0.56 -19.80
C LEU A 130 12.20 -0.84 -20.10
N PRO A 131 12.67 -1.52 -21.16
CA PRO A 131 12.06 -2.76 -21.64
C PRO A 131 11.94 -3.84 -20.55
N GLU A 132 12.82 -3.79 -19.55
CA GLU A 132 12.78 -4.63 -18.34
C GLU A 132 11.48 -4.49 -17.50
N TYR A 133 10.82 -3.33 -17.49
CA TYR A 133 9.53 -3.11 -16.81
C TYR A 133 8.32 -3.45 -17.68
N SER A 134 8.53 -3.81 -18.95
CA SER A 134 7.49 -4.31 -19.85
C SER A 134 7.46 -5.83 -19.97
N LEU A 135 8.44 -6.53 -19.36
CA LEU A 135 8.47 -7.98 -19.28
C LEU A 135 7.42 -8.48 -18.31
N SER A 136 6.84 -9.64 -18.59
CA SER A 136 6.01 -10.33 -17.61
C SER A 136 6.88 -10.81 -16.44
N LEU A 137 6.34 -10.77 -15.22
CA LEU A 137 7.06 -11.26 -14.02
C LEU A 137 7.53 -12.71 -14.17
N PHE A 138 6.78 -13.52 -14.95
CA PHE A 138 7.12 -14.90 -15.25
C PHE A 138 8.32 -15.03 -16.20
N GLU A 139 8.43 -14.16 -17.21
CA GLU A 139 9.58 -14.14 -18.13
C GLU A 139 10.85 -13.72 -17.41
N TRP A 140 10.80 -12.64 -16.62
CA TRP A 140 11.94 -12.22 -15.80
C TRP A 140 12.39 -13.32 -14.84
N PHE A 141 11.44 -14.00 -14.19
CA PHE A 141 11.74 -15.09 -13.26
C PHE A 141 12.37 -16.31 -13.96
N ALA A 142 11.90 -16.65 -15.16
CA ALA A 142 12.49 -17.71 -15.97
C ALA A 142 13.93 -17.37 -16.42
N ASP A 143 14.20 -16.11 -16.74
CA ASP A 143 15.52 -15.62 -17.13
C ASP A 143 16.50 -15.59 -15.94
N MET A 144 16.00 -15.24 -14.74
CA MET A 144 16.76 -15.35 -13.49
C MET A 144 17.16 -16.79 -13.13
N LEU A 145 16.30 -17.76 -13.42
CA LEU A 145 16.59 -19.18 -13.19
C LEU A 145 17.60 -19.75 -14.20
N GLN A 146 17.64 -19.19 -15.40
CA GLN A 146 18.55 -19.62 -16.49
C GLN A 146 19.89 -18.88 -16.46
N SER A 147 19.93 -17.67 -15.91
CA SER A 147 21.17 -16.94 -15.63
C SER A 147 21.88 -17.57 -14.45
N THR A 148 22.75 -18.54 -14.75
CA THR A 148 23.81 -18.93 -13.83
C THR A 148 24.63 -17.67 -13.53
N PRO A 149 24.87 -17.32 -12.24
CA PRO A 149 25.60 -16.11 -11.91
C PRO A 149 26.97 -16.17 -12.59
N PRO A 150 27.46 -15.09 -13.23
CA PRO A 150 28.84 -15.06 -13.66
C PRO A 150 29.68 -15.32 -12.42
N THR A 151 30.46 -16.40 -12.46
CA THR A 151 31.52 -16.65 -11.49
C THR A 151 32.32 -15.36 -11.37
N SER A 152 32.17 -14.68 -10.23
CA SER A 152 32.94 -13.50 -9.90
C SER A 152 34.40 -13.92 -9.82
N GLY A 153 35.10 -13.79 -10.95
CA GLY A 153 36.55 -13.90 -11.04
C GLY A 153 37.17 -12.72 -10.30
N TRP A 154 37.29 -12.84 -8.99
CA TRP A 154 38.31 -12.13 -8.23
C TRP A 154 39.67 -12.60 -8.76
N GLN A 155 40.34 -11.74 -9.53
CA GLN A 155 41.77 -11.88 -9.81
C GLN A 155 42.55 -11.06 -8.76
N PRO A 156 43.67 -11.60 -8.23
CA PRO A 156 44.50 -10.93 -7.23
C PRO A 156 45.27 -9.72 -7.79
#